data_AF-A0A9W6B094-F1
#
_entry.id   AF-A0A9W6B094-F1
#
_cell.length_a   1.000
_cell.length_b   1.000
_cell.length_c   1.000
_cell.angle_alpha   90.00
_cell.angle_beta   90.00
_cell.angle_gamma   90.00
#
_symmetry.space_group_name_H-M   'P 1'
#
loop_
_entity.id
_entity.type
_entity.pdbx_description
1 polymer ?
#
loop_
_entity_poly.entity_id
_entity_poly.type
_entity_poly.pdbx_seq_one_letter_code
_entity_poly.pdbx_strand_id
1 'polypeptide(L)'
;MKDSTLNDQIYNFISDSDIKGTGVKLMDIVNHFPTHSSDSIRGCVNMMTQRSLLSRVSRATYSVTNHKNIMPSDLLLKELKNDFHKYSIGMDKCLSLPSNEQERYKKIMNDLKKLVDKYDEKGGNKL
;
A
#
# COMPACT_ATOMS: atom_id res chain seq x y z
N MET A 1 -14.15 14.28 22.28
CA MET A 1 -14.47 13.43 21.12
C MET A 1 -13.50 13.83 20.02
N LYS A 2 -12.72 12.89 19.46
CA LYS A 2 -11.82 13.21 18.35
C LYS A 2 -12.67 13.19 17.08
N ASP A 3 -12.83 14.33 16.43
CA ASP A 3 -13.45 14.40 15.11
C ASP A 3 -12.65 13.50 14.17
N SER A 4 -13.29 12.45 13.65
CA SER A 4 -12.67 11.59 12.64
C SER A 4 -12.45 12.42 11.38
N THR A 5 -11.31 12.24 10.72
CA THR A 5 -11.03 13.00 9.50
C THR A 5 -12.01 12.58 8.41
N LEU A 6 -12.30 13.45 7.44
CA LEU A 6 -13.18 13.12 6.30
C LEU A 6 -12.77 11.82 5.60
N ASN A 7 -11.47 11.54 5.52
CA ASN A 7 -10.94 10.30 4.94
C ASN A 7 -11.40 9.06 5.73
N ASP A 8 -11.33 9.11 7.07
CA ASP A 8 -11.74 8.00 7.94
C ASP A 8 -13.25 7.77 7.82
N GLN A 9 -14.04 8.84 7.74
CA GLN A 9 -15.48 8.78 7.58
C GLN A 9 -15.88 8.11 6.25
N ILE A 10 -15.25 8.53 5.14
CA ILE A 10 -15.49 7.94 3.81
C ILE A 10 -15.06 6.47 3.79
N TYR A 11 -13.89 6.14 4.35
CA TYR A 11 -13.41 4.77 4.41
C TYR A 11 -14.38 3.86 5.17
N ASN A 12 -14.82 4.29 6.36
CA ASN A 12 -15.78 3.53 7.16
C ASN A 12 -17.12 3.37 6.45
N PHE A 13 -17.64 4.44 5.82
CA PHE A 13 -18.87 4.36 5.05
C PHE A 13 -18.78 3.32 3.93
N ILE A 14 -17.68 3.31 3.16
CA ILE A 14 -17.47 2.32 2.10
C ILE A 14 -17.31 0.92 2.69
N SER A 15 -16.58 0.78 3.80
CA SER A 15 -16.39 -0.51 4.51
C SER A 15 -17.70 -1.11 4.99
N ASP A 16 -18.59 -0.31 5.55
CA ASP A 16 -19.86 -0.75 6.10
C ASP A 16 -20.90 -1.00 5.00
N SER A 17 -20.81 -0.25 3.90
CA SER A 17 -21.74 -0.34 2.77
C SER A 17 -21.33 -1.35 1.70
N ASP A 18 -20.09 -1.84 1.73
CA ASP A 18 -19.59 -2.81 0.76
C ASP A 18 -20.07 -4.23 1.08
N ILE A 19 -21.15 -4.63 0.42
CA ILE A 19 -21.75 -5.95 0.58
C ILE A 19 -21.00 -6.95 -0.32
N LYS A 20 -20.21 -7.84 0.29
CA LYS A 20 -19.52 -8.95 -0.41
C LYS A 20 -18.59 -8.51 -1.54
N GLY A 21 -18.02 -7.30 -1.49
CA GLY A 21 -17.06 -6.82 -2.49
C GLY A 21 -17.71 -6.33 -3.79
N THR A 22 -19.02 -6.07 -3.80
CA THR A 22 -19.68 -5.42 -4.95
C THR A 22 -19.30 -3.95 -5.07
N GLY A 23 -18.75 -3.36 -4.00
CA GLY A 23 -18.37 -1.97 -3.91
C GLY A 23 -19.55 -1.00 -3.86
N VAL A 24 -19.20 0.26 -3.67
CA VAL A 24 -20.11 1.39 -3.44
C VAL A 24 -19.89 2.42 -4.54
N LYS A 25 -20.96 2.94 -5.14
CA LYS A 25 -20.83 3.94 -6.23
C LYS A 25 -20.40 5.28 -5.65
N LEU A 26 -19.59 6.02 -6.41
CA LEU A 26 -19.14 7.36 -6.07
C LEU A 26 -20.29 8.32 -5.77
N MET A 27 -21.39 8.21 -6.52
CA MET A 27 -22.56 9.04 -6.29
C MET A 27 -23.21 8.76 -4.93
N ASP A 28 -23.24 7.49 -4.49
CA ASP A 28 -23.79 7.12 -3.19
C ASP A 28 -22.91 7.67 -2.05
N ILE A 29 -21.59 7.63 -2.24
CA ILE A 29 -20.63 8.26 -1.31
C ILE A 29 -20.85 9.78 -1.25
N VAL A 30 -20.91 10.46 -2.40
CA VAL A 30 -21.12 11.92 -2.46
C VAL A 30 -22.45 12.32 -1.80
N ASN A 31 -23.53 11.56 -2.04
CA ASN A 31 -24.84 11.82 -1.46
C ASN A 31 -24.86 11.61 0.06
N HIS A 32 -24.03 10.72 0.59
CA HIS A 32 -23.91 10.47 2.03
C HIS A 32 -23.19 11.62 2.76
N PHE A 33 -22.34 12.38 2.06
CA PHE A 33 -21.56 13.49 2.62
C PHE A 33 -21.95 14.84 1.99
N PRO A 34 -23.21 15.30 2.15
CA PRO A 34 -23.73 16.48 1.46
C PRO A 34 -23.07 17.80 1.90
N THR A 35 -22.40 17.80 3.05
CA THR A 35 -21.64 18.95 3.57
C THR A 35 -20.30 19.14 2.86
N HIS A 36 -19.87 18.19 2.03
CA HIS A 36 -18.62 18.22 1.30
C HIS A 36 -18.86 18.32 -0.21
N SER A 37 -17.96 18.99 -0.92
CA SER A 37 -18.06 19.09 -2.38
C SER A 37 -17.78 17.74 -3.04
N SER A 38 -18.40 17.49 -4.21
CA SER A 38 -18.14 16.27 -4.99
C SER A 38 -16.66 16.10 -5.33
N ASP A 39 -15.94 17.19 -5.58
CA ASP A 39 -14.53 17.16 -5.91
C ASP A 39 -13.65 16.85 -4.70
N SER A 40 -14.02 17.30 -3.50
CA SER A 40 -13.34 16.90 -2.26
C SER A 40 -13.49 15.39 -2.02
N ILE A 41 -14.71 14.85 -2.16
CA ILE A 41 -14.95 13.40 -2.01
C ILE A 41 -14.18 12.60 -3.06
N ARG A 42 -14.20 13.04 -4.32
CA ARG A 42 -13.39 12.42 -5.40
C ARG A 42 -11.91 12.44 -5.07
N GLY A 43 -11.40 13.56 -4.54
CA GLY A 43 -10.02 13.70 -4.11
C GLY A 43 -9.64 12.66 -3.04
N CYS A 44 -10.47 12.53 -2.00
CA CYS A 44 -10.29 11.54 -0.94
C CYS A 44 -10.30 10.10 -1.48
N VAL A 45 -11.31 9.75 -2.28
CA VAL A 45 -11.44 8.40 -2.86
C VAL A 45 -10.28 8.08 -3.81
N ASN A 46 -9.84 9.03 -4.64
CA ASN A 46 -8.69 8.85 -5.53
C ASN A 46 -7.40 8.67 -4.73
N MET A 47 -7.17 9.47 -3.69
CA MET A 47 -6.01 9.35 -2.81
C MET A 47 -5.98 7.97 -2.12
N MET A 48 -7.12 7.53 -1.58
CA MET A 48 -7.23 6.21 -0.93
C MET A 48 -7.03 5.06 -1.94
N THR A 49 -7.48 5.23 -3.18
CA THR A 49 -7.23 4.27 -4.26
C THR A 49 -5.74 4.20 -4.62
N GLN A 50 -5.06 5.35 -4.72
CA GLN A 50 -3.61 5.40 -4.97
C GLN A 50 -2.79 4.75 -3.85
N ARG A 51 -3.29 4.83 -2.61
CA ARG A 51 -2.69 4.20 -1.42
C ARG A 51 -3.14 2.74 -1.21
N SER A 52 -3.86 2.15 -2.17
CA SER A 52 -4.36 0.77 -2.10
C SER A 52 -5.29 0.47 -0.91
N LEU A 53 -5.88 1.49 -0.27
CA LEU A 53 -6.89 1.33 0.78
C LEU A 53 -8.27 0.98 0.19
N LEU A 54 -8.56 1.55 -0.98
CA LEU A 54 -9.73 1.23 -1.78
C LEU A 54 -9.29 0.66 -3.12
N SER A 55 -10.13 -0.21 -3.69
CA SER A 55 -9.98 -0.71 -5.05
C SER A 55 -11.18 -0.30 -5.89
N ARG A 56 -10.94 0.07 -7.15
CA ARG A 56 -12.01 0.34 -8.09
C ARG A 56 -12.47 -0.99 -8.71
N VAL A 57 -13.67 -1.43 -8.36
CA VAL A 57 -14.25 -2.70 -8.87
C VAL A 57 -14.97 -2.52 -10.21
N SER A 58 -15.52 -1.33 -10.47
CA SER A 58 -16.10 -0.96 -11.76
C SER A 58 -16.06 0.55 -11.97
N ARG A 59 -16.59 1.05 -13.10
CA ARG A 59 -16.64 2.50 -13.38
C ARG A 59 -17.33 3.23 -12.24
N ALA A 60 -16.57 4.09 -11.56
CA ALA A 60 -17.01 4.89 -10.42
C ALA A 60 -17.57 4.07 -9.22
N THR A 61 -17.16 2.80 -9.06
CA THR A 61 -17.53 1.97 -7.91
C THR A 61 -16.28 1.52 -7.16
N TYR A 62 -16.29 1.68 -5.84
CA TYR A 62 -15.13 1.46 -4.98
C TYR A 62 -15.47 0.48 -3.85
N SER A 63 -14.60 -0.47 -3.62
CA SER A 63 -14.67 -1.45 -2.53
C SER A 63 -13.47 -1.24 -1.63
N VAL A 64 -13.60 -1.54 -0.33
CA VAL A 64 -12.42 -1.61 0.53
C VAL A 64 -11.52 -2.71 -0.01
N THR A 65 -10.23 -2.42 -0.14
CA THR A 65 -9.28 -3.45 -0.54
C THR A 65 -9.34 -4.56 0.49
N ASN A 66 -9.92 -5.71 0.14
CA ASN A 66 -9.90 -6.89 0.99
C ASN A 66 -8.45 -7.33 1.15
N HIS A 67 -7.80 -6.89 2.24
CA HIS A 67 -6.49 -7.38 2.68
C HIS A 67 -6.49 -8.90 2.96
N LYS A 68 -7.62 -9.57 2.81
CA LYS A 68 -7.72 -11.03 2.81
C LYS A 68 -7.04 -11.70 1.60
N ASN A 69 -6.77 -10.98 0.51
CA ASN A 69 -6.09 -11.54 -0.68
C ASN A 69 -4.91 -10.71 -1.22
N ILE A 70 -4.55 -9.59 -0.58
CA ILE A 70 -3.22 -9.00 -0.73
C ILE A 70 -2.56 -9.25 0.61
N MET A 71 -1.79 -10.34 0.71
CA MET A 71 -0.92 -10.50 1.86
C MET A 71 -0.12 -9.18 1.97
N PRO A 72 -0.09 -8.53 3.15
CA PRO A 72 0.75 -7.35 3.38
C PRO A 72 2.20 -7.58 2.92
N SER A 73 2.63 -8.83 2.81
CA SER A 73 3.90 -9.25 2.23
C SER A 73 4.16 -8.70 0.83
N ASP A 74 3.20 -8.65 -0.10
CA ASP A 74 3.56 -8.47 -1.52
C ASP A 74 3.81 -7.00 -1.88
N LEU A 75 2.99 -6.11 -1.31
CA LEU A 75 3.18 -4.66 -1.42
C LEU A 75 4.43 -4.22 -0.64
N LEU A 76 4.63 -4.76 0.57
CA LEU A 76 5.85 -4.55 1.34
C LEU A 76 7.08 -5.12 0.63
N LEU A 77 7.00 -6.30 0.01
CA LEU A 77 8.09 -6.93 -0.74
C LEU A 77 8.44 -6.09 -1.96
N LYS A 78 7.44 -5.54 -2.65
CA LYS A 78 7.67 -4.66 -3.79
C LYS A 78 8.33 -3.34 -3.37
N GLU A 79 7.87 -2.73 -2.28
CA GLU A 79 8.52 -1.55 -1.70
C GLU A 79 9.95 -1.87 -1.24
N LEU A 80 10.17 -3.00 -0.55
CA LEU A 80 11.50 -3.44 -0.13
C LEU A 80 12.43 -3.68 -1.32
N LYS A 81 11.95 -4.33 -2.39
CA LYS A 81 12.72 -4.57 -3.62
C LYS A 81 13.11 -3.25 -4.28
N ASN A 82 12.19 -2.28 -4.34
CA ASN A 82 12.47 -0.96 -4.89
C ASN A 82 13.49 -0.18 -4.06
N ASP A 83 13.36 -0.21 -2.73
CA ASP A 83 14.31 0.47 -1.85
C ASP A 83 15.69 -0.20 -1.86
N PHE A 84 15.72 -1.54 -1.89
CA PHE A 84 16.97 -2.30 -2.08
C PHE A 84 17.66 -1.92 -3.40
N HIS A 85 16.90 -1.77 -4.48
CA HIS A 85 17.44 -1.31 -5.76
C HIS A 85 18.04 0.11 -5.65
N LYS A 86 17.36 1.05 -4.98
CA LYS A 86 17.91 2.39 -4.72
C LYS A 86 19.22 2.35 -3.93
N TYR A 87 19.31 1.51 -2.90
CA TYR A 87 20.55 1.35 -2.14
C TYR A 87 21.66 0.69 -2.96
N SER A 88 21.33 -0.22 -3.88
CA SER A 88 22.29 -0.82 -4.81
C SER A 88 22.84 0.19 -5.83
N ILE A 89 22.06 1.21 -6.21
CA ILE A 89 22.50 2.30 -7.10
C ILE A 89 23.48 3.27 -6.39
N GLY A 90 23.57 3.25 -5.06
CA GLY A 90 24.49 4.09 -4.26
C GLY A 90 25.78 3.40 -3.81
N MET A 91 26.09 2.22 -4.35
CA MET A 91 27.18 1.34 -3.88
C MET A 91 28.58 1.95 -4.06
N ASP A 92 28.71 2.97 -4.91
CA ASP A 92 29.94 3.73 -5.13
C ASP A 92 30.42 4.45 -3.86
N LYS A 93 29.49 4.87 -2.99
CA LYS A 93 29.82 5.48 -1.70
C LYS A 93 30.34 4.45 -0.69
N CYS A 94 29.99 3.18 -0.83
CA CYS A 94 30.54 2.11 0.01
C CYS A 94 32.07 1.99 -0.15
N LEU A 95 32.61 2.29 -1.34
CA LEU A 95 34.06 2.25 -1.59
C LEU A 95 34.84 3.31 -0.80
N SER A 96 34.15 4.35 -0.30
CA SER A 96 34.75 5.40 0.53
C SER A 96 34.80 5.05 2.03
N LEU A 97 34.19 3.92 2.44
CA LEU A 97 34.20 3.48 3.84
C LEU A 97 35.51 2.75 4.19
N PRO A 98 35.92 2.74 5.46
CA PRO A 98 36.98 1.87 5.94
C PRO A 98 36.64 0.38 5.75
N SER A 99 37.64 -0.48 5.54
CA SER A 99 37.43 -1.88 5.15
C SER A 99 36.50 -2.69 6.06
N ASN A 100 36.53 -2.43 7.37
CA ASN A 100 35.65 -3.08 8.34
C ASN A 100 34.17 -2.68 8.16
N GLU A 101 33.90 -1.43 7.83
CA GLU A 101 32.55 -0.92 7.56
C GLU A 101 32.06 -1.37 6.17
N GLN A 102 32.96 -1.52 5.20
CA GLN A 102 32.63 -2.15 3.91
C GLN A 102 32.17 -3.60 4.08
N GLU A 103 32.87 -4.39 4.90
CA GLU A 103 32.48 -5.77 5.19
C GLU A 103 31.14 -5.86 5.93
N ARG A 104 30.91 -4.98 6.91
CA ARG A 104 29.62 -4.90 7.61
C ARG A 104 28.49 -4.54 6.66
N TYR A 105 28.69 -3.55 5.78
CA TYR A 105 27.72 -3.17 4.77
C TYR A 105 27.40 -4.33 3.81
N LYS A 106 28.42 -5.01 3.28
CA LYS A 106 28.24 -6.19 2.41
C LYS A 106 27.46 -7.30 3.11
N LYS A 107 27.74 -7.55 4.39
CA LYS A 107 27.03 -8.55 5.19
C LYS A 107 25.55 -8.19 5.35
N ILE A 108 25.24 -6.95 5.75
CA ILE A 108 23.86 -6.48 5.91
C ILE A 108 23.09 -6.56 4.58
N MET A 109 23.71 -6.16 3.47
CA MET A 109 23.09 -6.25 2.14
C MET A 109 22.80 -7.71 1.75
N ASN A 110 23.70 -8.63 2.07
CA ASN A 110 23.50 -10.05 1.78
C ASN A 110 22.40 -10.67 2.66
N ASP A 111 22.35 -10.31 3.94
CA ASP A 111 21.31 -10.77 4.87
C ASP A 111 19.92 -10.23 4.46
N LEU A 112 19.85 -8.96 4.04
CA LEU A 112 18.63 -8.37 3.48
C LEU A 112 18.19 -9.06 2.19
N LYS A 113 19.12 -9.34 1.27
CA LYS A 113 18.83 -10.05 0.03
C LYS A 113 18.24 -11.44 0.30
N LYS A 114 18.88 -12.23 1.17
CA LYS A 114 18.37 -13.55 1.58
C LYS A 114 17.00 -13.47 2.22
N LEU A 115 16.74 -12.43 3.01
CA LEU A 115 15.44 -12.23 3.63
C LEU A 115 14.36 -11.95 2.57
N VAL A 116 14.64 -11.05 1.62
CA VAL A 116 13.73 -10.75 0.50
C VAL A 116 13.45 -12.00 -0.31
N ASP A 117 14.48 -12.75 -0.71
CA ASP A 117 14.34 -13.97 -1.53
C ASP A 117 13.49 -15.03 -0.79
N LYS A 118 13.73 -15.25 0.51
CA LYS A 118 12.97 -16.20 1.34
C LYS A 118 11.47 -15.88 1.39
N TYR A 119 11.09 -14.61 1.38
CA TYR A 119 9.68 -14.21 1.42
C TYR A 119 9.05 -14.16 0.02
N ASP A 120 9.85 -14.02 -1.03
CA ASP A 120 9.40 -14.16 -2.43
C ASP A 120 9.01 -15.63 -2.74
N GLU A 121 9.79 -16.60 -2.24
CA GLU A 121 9.53 -18.03 -2.46
C GLU A 121 8.29 -18.55 -1.71
N LYS A 122 7.96 -17.97 -0.55
CA LYS A 122 6.79 -18.38 0.25
C LYS A 122 5.45 -17.88 -0.29
N GLY A 123 5.44 -16.88 -1.17
CA GLY A 123 4.23 -16.42 -1.88
C GLY A 123 3.83 -17.32 -3.06
N GLY A 124 4.67 -18.29 -3.44
CA GLY A 124 4.45 -19.18 -4.58
C GLY A 124 3.66 -20.46 -4.29
N ASN A 125 3.50 -20.86 -3.01
CA ASN A 125 2.72 -22.05 -2.66
C ASN A 125 1.25 -21.72 -2.48
N LYS A 126 0.55 -21.69 -3.62
CA LYS A 126 -0.91 -21.81 -3.71
C LYS A 126 -1.35 -23.14 -3.12
N LEU A 127 -2.18 -23.07 -2.07
CA LEU A 127 -3.25 -24.05 -1.81
C LEU A 127 -4.57 -23.32 -1.98
#